data_AF-A0AAW7XRU1-F1
#
_entry.id   AF-A0AAW7XRU1-F1
#
_cell.length_a   1.000
_cell.length_b   1.000
_cell.length_c   1.000
_cell.angle_alpha   90.00
_cell.angle_beta   90.00
_cell.angle_gamma   90.00
#
_symmetry.space_group_name_H-M   'P 1'
#
loop_
_entity.id
_entity.type
_entity.pdbx_description
1 polymer ?
#
loop_
_entity_poly.entity_id
_entity_poly.type
_entity_poly.pdbx_seq_one_letter_code
_entity_poly.pdbx_strand_id
1 'polypeptide(L)'
;MRRAGPIRRGRWSAMLGFLRFLVIGFVLMTVLYGLLTVYVRSLTRERLEEEWEKEGSIGERDAYVEEGIKDYERSFRPKLLLLVYILPLIAFCAIFYITNFM
;
A
#
# COMPACT_ATOMS: atom_id res chain seq x y z
N MET A 1 -18.52 57.41 11.10
CA MET A 1 -18.74 56.05 11.64
C MET A 1 -18.51 55.03 10.54
N ARG A 2 -17.39 54.31 10.52
CA ARG A 2 -17.13 53.18 9.59
C ARG A 2 -16.95 51.91 10.43
N ARG A 3 -17.90 50.97 10.35
CA ARG A 3 -17.74 49.64 10.94
C ARG A 3 -16.88 48.80 9.99
N ALA A 4 -15.65 48.50 10.39
CA ALA A 4 -14.87 47.44 9.77
C ALA A 4 -15.52 46.09 10.15
N GLY A 5 -16.01 45.35 9.17
CA GLY A 5 -16.55 43.99 9.38
C GLY A 5 -15.42 42.99 9.65
N PRO A 6 -15.67 41.92 10.44
CA PRO A 6 -14.64 40.95 10.77
C PRO A 6 -14.20 40.18 9.53
N ILE A 7 -12.91 40.25 9.22
CA ILE A 7 -12.26 39.44 8.18
C ILE A 7 -12.46 37.97 8.55
N ARG A 8 -13.15 37.22 7.69
CA ARG A 8 -13.46 35.80 7.84
C ARG A 8 -12.17 34.98 7.86
N ARG A 9 -11.53 34.92 9.04
CA ARG A 9 -10.32 34.16 9.32
C ARG A 9 -10.72 32.69 9.53
N GLY A 10 -11.04 31.98 8.45
CA GLY A 10 -11.66 30.65 8.62
C GLY A 10 -11.58 29.69 7.44
N ARG A 11 -10.57 29.80 6.57
CA ARG A 11 -10.37 28.84 5.46
C ARG A 11 -8.97 28.22 5.40
N TRP A 12 -8.07 28.63 6.29
CA TRP A 12 -6.68 28.17 6.32
C TRP A 12 -6.49 26.90 7.16
N SER A 13 -7.22 26.75 8.26
CA SER A 13 -7.21 25.56 9.11
C SER A 13 -7.80 24.33 8.42
N ALA A 14 -8.82 24.51 7.59
CA ALA A 14 -9.45 23.42 6.83
C ALA A 14 -8.49 22.78 5.80
N MET A 15 -7.68 23.58 5.09
CA MET A 15 -6.69 23.07 4.14
C MET A 15 -5.54 22.33 4.85
N LEU A 16 -5.12 22.79 6.03
CA LEU A 16 -4.08 22.13 6.82
C LEU A 16 -4.54 20.79 7.39
N GLY A 17 -5.81 20.67 7.80
CA GLY A 17 -6.40 19.41 8.23
C GLY A 17 -6.42 18.36 7.12
N PHE A 18 -6.93 18.73 5.94
CA PHE A 18 -6.94 17.86 4.75
C PHE A 18 -5.54 17.39 4.35
N LEU A 19 -4.56 18.29 4.37
CA LEU A 19 -3.17 17.97 4.05
C LEU A 19 -2.58 16.94 5.03
N ARG A 20 -2.86 17.06 6.32
CA ARG A 20 -2.39 16.10 7.35
C ARG A 20 -2.97 14.70 7.12
N PHE A 21 -4.25 14.58 6.76
CA PHE A 21 -4.86 13.29 6.43
C PHE A 21 -4.24 12.67 5.18
N LEU A 22 -4.00 13.48 4.14
CA LEU A 22 -3.37 13.02 2.90
C LEU A 22 -1.97 12.45 3.16
N VAL A 23 -1.17 13.12 4.00
CA VAL A 23 0.17 12.64 4.38
C VAL A 23 0.09 11.35 5.19
N ILE A 24 -0.78 11.25 6.20
CA ILE A 24 -0.91 10.04 7.02
C ILE A 24 -1.40 8.86 6.17
N GLY A 25 -2.40 9.07 5.31
CA GLY A 25 -2.89 8.05 4.39
C GLY A 25 -1.79 7.59 3.42
N PHE A 26 -1.04 8.52 2.83
CA PHE A 26 0.07 8.18 1.94
C PHE A 26 1.16 7.36 2.66
N VAL A 27 1.51 7.72 3.89
CA VAL A 27 2.48 6.97 4.70
C VAL A 27 1.96 5.57 5.01
N LEU A 28 0.71 5.44 5.48
CA LEU A 28 0.10 4.15 5.78
C LEU A 28 0.07 3.24 4.55
N MET A 29 -0.32 3.79 3.39
CA MET A 29 -0.33 3.09 2.12
C MET A 29 1.06 2.58 1.71
N THR A 30 2.08 3.42 1.89
CA THR A 30 3.47 3.07 1.57
C THR A 30 3.98 1.95 2.48
N VAL A 31 3.67 2.01 3.77
CA VAL A 31 4.05 0.98 4.75
C VAL A 31 3.35 -0.35 4.44
N LEU A 32 2.04 -0.34 4.20
CA LEU A 32 1.28 -1.54 3.84
C LEU A 32 1.78 -2.17 2.53
N TYR A 33 2.07 -1.34 1.52
CA TYR A 33 2.67 -1.80 0.27
C TYR A 33 4.02 -2.49 0.51
N GLY A 34 4.89 -1.88 1.31
CA GLY A 34 6.19 -2.45 1.68
C GLY A 34 6.05 -3.80 2.40
N LEU A 35 5.19 -3.86 3.43
CA LEU A 35 4.93 -5.07 4.19
C LEU A 35 4.37 -6.20 3.32
N LEU A 36 3.40 -5.90 2.45
CA LEU A 36 2.82 -6.90 1.55
C LEU A 36 3.88 -7.45 0.58
N THR A 37 4.70 -6.56 0.01
CA THR A 37 5.77 -6.94 -0.91
C THR A 37 6.74 -7.90 -0.24
N VAL A 38 7.17 -7.60 1.00
CA VAL A 38 8.09 -8.45 1.76
C VAL A 38 7.43 -9.78 2.16
N TYR A 39 6.20 -9.73 2.69
CA TYR A 39 5.46 -10.92 3.14
C TYR A 39 5.32 -11.95 2.02
N VAL A 40 4.82 -11.49 0.87
CA VAL A 40 4.63 -12.30 -0.33
C VAL A 40 5.95 -12.93 -0.78
N ARG A 41 7.04 -12.15 -0.83
CA ARG A 41 8.34 -12.65 -1.26
C ARG A 41 8.90 -13.71 -0.30
N SER A 42 8.68 -13.55 1.01
CA SER A 42 9.08 -14.53 2.00
C SER A 42 8.31 -15.85 1.86
N LEU A 43 6.98 -15.77 1.66
CA LEU A 43 6.11 -16.93 1.56
C LEU A 43 6.40 -17.76 0.30
N THR A 44 6.71 -17.10 -0.82
CA THR A 44 7.09 -17.76 -2.07
C THR A 44 8.41 -18.50 -1.92
N ARG A 45 9.39 -17.86 -1.26
CA ARG A 45 10.68 -18.49 -1.00
C ARG A 45 10.50 -19.75 -0.17
N GLU A 46 9.75 -19.67 0.93
CA GLU A 46 9.49 -20.82 1.80
C GLU A 46 8.78 -21.97 1.07
N ARG A 47 7.78 -21.66 0.22
CA ARG A 47 7.11 -22.68 -0.61
C ARG A 47 8.05 -23.35 -1.61
N LEU A 48 8.90 -22.57 -2.28
CA LEU A 48 9.85 -23.11 -3.26
C LEU A 48 10.92 -23.97 -2.59
N GLU A 49 11.34 -23.59 -1.38
CA GLU A 49 12.28 -24.38 -0.58
C GLU A 49 11.64 -25.71 -0.14
N GLU A 50 10.38 -25.71 0.30
CA GLU A 50 9.64 -26.95 0.59
C GLU A 50 9.40 -27.82 -0.66
N GLU A 51 9.07 -27.22 -1.80
CA GLU A 51 8.86 -27.95 -3.06
C GLU A 51 10.16 -28.62 -3.53
N TRP A 52 11.29 -27.92 -3.44
CA TRP A 52 12.60 -28.47 -3.75
C TRP A 52 12.99 -29.65 -2.83
N GLU A 53 12.68 -29.57 -1.53
CA GLU A 53 12.86 -30.69 -0.60
C GLU A 53 11.97 -31.90 -0.96
N LYS A 54 10.73 -31.66 -1.38
CA LYS A 54 9.77 -32.72 -1.77
C LYS A 54 10.13 -33.37 -3.10
N GLU A 55 10.67 -32.63 -4.07
CA GLU A 55 11.07 -33.13 -5.39
C GLU A 55 12.39 -33.91 -5.38
N GLY A 56 13.04 -34.06 -4.21
CA GLY A 56 14.25 -34.85 -4.06
C GLY A 56 15.54 -34.06 -4.27
N SER A 57 15.49 -32.73 -4.08
CA SER A 57 16.68 -31.87 -4.06
C SER A 57 17.46 -31.86 -5.38
N ILE A 58 16.74 -31.79 -6.50
CA ILE A 58 17.33 -31.86 -7.84
C ILE A 58 17.98 -30.51 -8.17
N GLY A 59 19.30 -30.50 -8.42
CA GLY A 59 20.05 -29.29 -8.77
C GLY A 59 20.42 -28.39 -7.57
N GLU A 60 21.00 -27.21 -7.85
CA GLU A 60 21.29 -26.22 -6.79
C GLU A 60 20.00 -25.55 -6.30
N ARG A 61 19.74 -25.65 -4.98
CA ARG A 61 18.59 -25.07 -4.28
C ARG A 61 18.38 -23.60 -4.60
N ASP A 62 19.45 -22.81 -4.59
CA ASP A 62 19.37 -21.36 -4.78
C ASP A 62 18.96 -21.01 -6.22
N ALA A 63 19.43 -21.76 -7.22
CA ALA A 63 19.02 -21.58 -8.60
C ALA A 63 17.53 -21.89 -8.82
N TYR A 64 17.01 -22.96 -8.20
CA TYR A 64 15.59 -23.33 -8.26
C TYR A 64 14.69 -22.28 -7.61
N VAL A 65 15.08 -21.80 -6.43
CA VAL A 65 14.34 -20.76 -5.70
C VAL A 65 14.36 -19.43 -6.47
N GLU A 66 15.49 -19.04 -7.05
CA GLU A 66 15.61 -17.78 -7.79
C GLU A 66 14.83 -17.78 -9.10
N GLU A 67 14.80 -18.91 -9.81
CA GLU A 67 13.99 -19.09 -11.02
C GLU A 67 12.49 -19.07 -10.69
N GLY A 68 12.07 -19.76 -9.62
CA GLY A 68 10.69 -19.74 -9.14
C GLY A 68 10.24 -18.35 -8.67
N ILE A 69 11.12 -17.58 -8.03
CA ILE A 69 10.85 -16.18 -7.66
C ILE A 69 10.65 -15.30 -8.91
N LYS A 70 11.45 -15.48 -9.96
CA LYS A 70 11.32 -14.71 -11.21
C LYS A 70 9.98 -14.93 -11.90
N ASP A 71 9.51 -16.16 -11.98
CA ASP A 71 8.21 -16.48 -12.59
C ASP A 71 7.04 -15.98 -11.73
N TYR A 72 7.19 -16.04 -10.41
CA TYR A 72 6.24 -15.45 -9.47
C TYR A 72 6.16 -13.93 -9.61
N GLU A 73 7.30 -13.23 -9.69
CA GLU A 73 7.37 -11.78 -9.90
C GLU A 73 6.67 -11.33 -11.18
N ARG A 74 6.59 -12.17 -12.22
CA ARG A 74 5.92 -11.85 -13.48
C ARG A 74 4.40 -11.70 -13.34
N SER A 75 3.78 -12.53 -12.51
CA SER A 75 2.33 -12.53 -12.25
C SER A 75 1.92 -11.68 -11.05
N PHE A 76 2.88 -11.26 -10.22
CA PHE A 76 2.63 -10.42 -9.06
C PHE A 76 2.47 -8.93 -9.36
N ARG A 77 3.13 -8.43 -10.42
CA ARG A 77 2.99 -7.04 -10.89
C ARG A 77 1.53 -6.57 -11.02
N PRO A 78 0.59 -7.32 -11.66
CA PRO A 78 -0.80 -6.88 -11.76
C PRO A 78 -1.57 -6.90 -10.43
N LYS A 79 -1.30 -7.84 -9.52
CA LYS A 79 -1.94 -7.84 -8.18
C LYS A 79 -1.44 -6.67 -7.32
N LEU A 80 -0.18 -6.29 -7.47
CA LEU A 80 0.39 -5.12 -6.80
C LEU A 80 -0.22 -3.82 -7.33
N LEU A 81 -0.41 -3.74 -8.66
CA LEU A 81 -1.16 -2.64 -9.28
C LEU A 81 -2.61 -2.57 -8.78
N LEU A 82 -3.29 -3.72 -8.61
CA LEU A 82 -4.63 -3.76 -8.05
C LEU A 82 -4.68 -3.18 -6.63
N LEU A 83 -3.72 -3.53 -5.77
CA LEU A 83 -3.61 -2.96 -4.42
C LEU A 83 -3.46 -1.44 -4.50
N VAL A 84 -2.59 -0.92 -5.39
CA VAL A 84 -2.39 0.52 -5.61
C VAL A 84 -3.67 1.24 -6.04
N TYR A 85 -4.65 0.56 -6.64
CA TYR A 85 -5.94 1.15 -7.02
C TYR A 85 -7.04 0.99 -5.96
N ILE A 86 -7.10 -0.14 -5.24
CA ILE A 86 -8.10 -0.37 -4.20
C ILE A 86 -7.85 0.54 -2.99
N LEU A 87 -6.59 0.81 -2.68
CA LEU A 87 -6.17 1.63 -1.56
C LEU A 87 -6.63 3.10 -1.65
N PRO A 88 -6.43 3.83 -2.77
CA PRO A 88 -6.96 5.18 -2.94
C PRO A 88 -8.49 5.21 -2.94
N LEU A 89 -9.16 4.13 -3.39
CA LEU A 89 -10.61 4.02 -3.29
C LEU A 89 -11.08 3.97 -1.84
N ILE A 90 -10.46 3.12 -1.00
CA ILE A 90 -10.76 3.03 0.44
C ILE A 90 -10.46 4.36 1.13
N ALA A 91 -9.33 4.99 0.81
CA ALA A 91 -8.97 6.31 1.35
C ALA A 91 -10.01 7.38 0.99
N PHE A 92 -10.47 7.40 -0.27
CA PHE A 92 -11.53 8.31 -0.71
C PHE A 92 -12.84 8.07 0.06
N CYS A 93 -13.27 6.81 0.19
CA CYS A 93 -14.48 6.44 0.95
C CYS A 93 -14.37 6.85 2.42
N ALA A 94 -13.22 6.64 3.06
CA ALA A 94 -12.99 7.03 4.45
C ALA A 94 -13.03 8.55 4.64
N ILE A 95 -12.38 9.32 3.77
CA ILE A 95 -12.43 10.79 3.79
C ILE A 95 -13.86 11.28 3.59
N PHE A 96 -14.58 10.73 2.61
CA PHE A 96 -15.98 11.06 2.36
C PHE A 96 -16.85 10.80 3.58
N TYR A 97 -16.72 9.63 4.22
CA TYR A 97 -17.49 9.28 5.41
C TYR A 97 -17.22 10.23 6.57
N ILE A 98 -15.94 10.45 6.92
CA ILE A 98 -15.56 11.31 8.05
C ILE A 98 -15.98 12.77 7.82
N THR A 99 -15.89 13.27 6.59
CA THR A 99 -16.24 14.68 6.30
C THR A 99 -17.74 14.93 6.18
N ASN A 100 -18.53 13.91 5.88
CA ASN A 100 -19.96 14.06 5.59
C ASN A 100 -20.87 13.53 6.70
N PHE A 101 -20.45 12.48 7.43
CA PHE A 101 -21.27 11.76 8.40
C PHE A 101 -20.74 11.78 9.84
N MET A 102 -19.58 12.39 10.11
CA MET A 102 -19.03 12.59 11.46
C MET A 102 -19.05 14.07 11.86
#